data_AF-A0A0Q9WYR8-F1
#
_entry.id   AF-A0A0Q9WYR8-F1
#
_cell.length_a   1.000
_cell.length_b   1.000
_cell.length_c   1.000
_cell.angle_alpha   90.00
_cell.angle_beta   90.00
_cell.angle_gamma   90.00
#
_symmetry.space_group_name_H-M   'P 1'
#
loop_
_entity.id
_entity.type
_entity.pdbx_description
1 polymer ?
#
loop_
_entity_poly.entity_id
_entity_poly.type
_entity_poly.pdbx_seq_one_letter_code
_entity_poly.pdbx_strand_id
1 'polypeptide(L)'
;MDNTSRKVAYTPPPGDFSGDLEKFSNYLYNQLSTGNPNRNIIFSPFCIQTCAAMLLMGAEKGTETFGELRYGLQFSSENYLDATALQMDYKDSDLSMLIVLPNTRTGLRHVENKLQSTSLKKITNLLTETPVDVKIPKFKAEFEQELSPVFQVLGIKRIFSNDAELGKIITTDDPVNVSQILHKAYIEVNELGSEAAAATAMIVMVRSMPLPPPKPKQFYANKQFYYTIFHRSHGHLFAGNVVTQFSAPAVPSDESCSCEKN
;
A
#
# COMPACT_ATOMS: atom_id res chain seq x y z
N MET A 1 -10.00 -4.42 -17.33
CA MET A 1 -10.08 -4.75 -15.89
C MET A 1 -11.46 -5.29 -15.62
N ASP A 2 -11.55 -6.45 -15.00
CA ASP A 2 -12.83 -6.97 -14.55
C ASP A 2 -13.22 -6.26 -13.25
N ASN A 3 -14.40 -5.63 -13.25
CA ASN A 3 -14.93 -4.90 -12.11
C ASN A 3 -15.82 -5.76 -11.21
N THR A 4 -16.07 -7.02 -11.55
CA THR A 4 -16.91 -7.90 -10.71
C THR A 4 -16.20 -8.43 -9.46
N SER A 5 -14.87 -8.39 -9.40
CA SER A 5 -14.09 -8.86 -8.24
C SER A 5 -13.11 -7.81 -7.75
N ARG A 6 -13.62 -6.73 -7.16
CA ARG A 6 -12.79 -5.75 -6.44
C ARG A 6 -12.51 -6.24 -5.02
N LYS A 7 -11.23 -6.39 -4.70
CA LYS A 7 -10.77 -6.78 -3.36
C LYS A 7 -10.09 -5.58 -2.72
N VAL A 8 -10.53 -5.20 -1.54
CA VAL A 8 -9.91 -4.13 -0.77
C VAL A 8 -9.56 -4.66 0.60
N ALA A 9 -8.28 -4.53 0.97
CA ALA A 9 -7.88 -4.57 2.37
C ALA A 9 -7.72 -3.11 2.79
N TYR A 10 -8.48 -2.75 3.80
CA TYR A 10 -7.92 -1.82 4.76
C TYR A 10 -7.01 -2.66 5.62
N THR A 11 -5.76 -2.25 5.84
CA THR A 11 -5.06 -2.82 6.99
C THR A 11 -5.95 -2.50 8.20
N PRO A 12 -6.52 -3.51 8.87
CA PRO A 12 -7.33 -3.23 10.03
C PRO A 12 -6.48 -2.42 11.02
N PRO A 13 -7.07 -1.51 11.82
CA PRO A 13 -6.41 -1.08 13.04
C PRO A 13 -5.95 -2.34 13.80
N PRO A 14 -4.80 -2.28 14.50
CA PRO A 14 -3.95 -3.42 14.83
C PRO A 14 -4.73 -4.68 15.18
N GLY A 15 -4.41 -5.73 14.43
CA GLY A 15 -4.80 -7.10 14.65
C GLY A 15 -4.49 -7.59 16.06
N ASP A 16 -5.23 -8.61 16.43
CA ASP A 16 -5.28 -9.22 17.76
C ASP A 16 -5.05 -8.21 18.89
N PHE A 17 -5.99 -7.27 19.00
CA PHE A 17 -6.05 -6.33 20.11
C PHE A 17 -5.86 -7.04 21.45
N SER A 18 -6.40 -8.25 21.61
CA SER A 18 -6.18 -9.10 22.79
C SER A 18 -4.71 -9.50 22.97
N GLY A 19 -4.06 -10.04 21.94
CA GLY A 19 -2.66 -10.47 22.00
C GLY A 19 -1.67 -9.31 22.21
N ASP A 20 -1.93 -8.16 21.61
CA ASP A 20 -1.12 -6.96 21.81
C ASP A 20 -1.31 -6.38 23.23
N LEU A 21 -2.53 -6.40 23.77
CA LEU A 21 -2.79 -6.03 25.17
C LEU A 21 -2.12 -7.00 26.16
N GLU A 22 -2.04 -8.29 25.85
CA GLU A 22 -1.36 -9.30 26.66
C GLU A 22 0.16 -9.06 26.71
N LYS A 23 0.79 -8.75 25.58
CA LYS A 23 2.21 -8.34 25.52
C LYS A 23 2.48 -7.09 26.34
N PHE A 24 1.63 -6.06 26.19
CA PHE A 24 1.74 -4.85 26.99
C PHE A 24 1.67 -5.15 28.49
N SER A 25 0.75 -6.02 28.91
CA SER A 25 0.62 -6.43 30.31
C SER A 25 1.92 -7.08 30.83
N ASN A 26 2.51 -7.99 30.06
CA ASN A 26 3.76 -8.66 30.42
C ASN A 26 4.93 -7.68 30.51
N TYR A 27 5.02 -6.74 29.56
CA TYR A 27 6.02 -5.69 29.60
C TYR A 27 5.86 -4.77 30.80
N LEU A 28 4.62 -4.33 31.09
CA LEU A 28 4.32 -3.47 32.22
C LEU A 28 4.69 -4.16 33.53
N TYR A 29 4.36 -5.44 33.69
CA TYR A 29 4.77 -6.21 34.86
C TYR A 29 6.29 -6.26 35.01
N ASN A 30 7.03 -6.52 33.93
CA ASN A 30 8.49 -6.58 33.96
C ASN A 30 9.11 -5.23 34.38
N GLN A 31 8.59 -4.12 33.87
CA GLN A 31 9.00 -2.77 34.28
C GLN A 31 8.71 -2.50 35.76
N LEU A 32 7.50 -2.84 36.22
CA LEU A 32 7.12 -2.69 37.63
C LEU A 32 8.00 -3.54 38.55
N SER A 33 8.30 -4.78 38.16
CA SER A 33 9.14 -5.72 38.91
C SER A 33 10.59 -5.24 39.00
N THR A 34 11.16 -4.81 37.87
CA THR A 34 12.53 -4.28 37.81
C THR A 34 12.67 -2.99 38.63
N GLY A 35 11.66 -2.11 38.61
CA GLY A 35 11.66 -0.88 39.40
C GLY A 35 11.41 -1.08 40.90
N ASN A 36 10.98 -2.27 41.35
CA ASN A 36 10.60 -2.55 42.74
C ASN A 36 11.13 -3.93 43.21
N PRO A 37 12.45 -4.15 43.29
CA PRO A 37 13.05 -5.49 43.42
C PRO A 37 12.78 -6.23 44.74
N ASN A 38 12.14 -5.62 45.74
CA ASN A 38 11.85 -6.23 47.04
C ASN A 38 10.44 -5.89 47.57
N ARG A 39 9.47 -5.66 46.67
CA ARG A 39 8.09 -5.35 47.04
C ARG A 39 7.12 -6.29 46.34
N ASN A 40 6.04 -6.63 47.03
CA ASN A 40 4.91 -7.31 46.42
C ASN A 40 4.22 -6.36 45.44
N ILE A 41 4.05 -6.80 44.19
CA ILE A 41 3.40 -6.04 43.13
C ILE A 41 2.09 -6.74 42.81
N ILE A 42 1.00 -5.97 42.85
CA ILE A 42 -0.32 -6.38 42.37
C ILE A 42 -0.83 -5.31 41.41
N PHE A 43 -1.34 -5.74 40.26
CA PHE A 43 -2.05 -4.87 39.34
C PHE A 43 -3.09 -5.68 38.57
N SER A 44 -4.10 -4.99 38.02
CA SER A 44 -5.11 -5.59 37.14
C SER A 44 -4.78 -5.23 35.69
N PRO A 45 -4.23 -6.15 34.90
CA PRO A 45 -4.01 -5.95 33.47
C PRO A 45 -5.27 -5.45 32.76
N PHE A 46 -6.40 -6.07 33.05
CA PHE A 46 -7.68 -5.77 32.42
C PHE A 46 -8.11 -4.31 32.60
N CYS A 47 -7.95 -3.75 33.81
CA CYS A 47 -8.30 -2.35 34.05
C CYS A 47 -7.40 -1.38 33.28
N ILE A 48 -6.08 -1.63 33.28
CA ILE A 48 -5.12 -0.74 32.62
C ILE A 48 -5.27 -0.81 31.10
N GLN A 49 -5.47 -2.02 30.58
CA GLN A 49 -5.76 -2.28 29.17
C GLN A 49 -7.02 -1.52 28.72
N THR A 50 -8.10 -1.58 29.50
CA THR A 50 -9.36 -0.90 29.17
C THR A 50 -9.18 0.63 29.15
N CYS A 51 -8.46 1.19 30.11
CA CYS A 51 -8.15 2.63 30.12
C CYS A 51 -7.30 3.03 28.91
N ALA A 52 -6.27 2.26 28.59
CA ALA A 52 -5.40 2.57 27.47
C ALA A 52 -6.11 2.40 26.10
N ALA A 53 -7.00 1.43 25.99
CA ALA A 53 -7.90 1.25 24.86
C ALA A 53 -8.77 2.50 24.63
N MET A 54 -9.41 3.01 25.68
CA MET A 54 -10.25 4.20 25.62
C MET A 54 -9.44 5.45 25.23
N LEU A 55 -8.24 5.61 25.79
CA LEU A 55 -7.33 6.70 25.42
C LEU A 55 -6.94 6.63 23.94
N LEU A 56 -6.60 5.44 23.44
CA LEU A 56 -6.25 5.26 22.03
C LEU A 56 -7.45 5.48 21.10
N MET A 57 -8.65 5.04 21.49
CA MET A 57 -9.87 5.27 20.71
C MET A 57 -10.30 6.75 20.70
N GLY A 58 -10.04 7.47 21.79
CA GLY A 58 -10.31 8.90 21.90
C GLY A 58 -9.25 9.80 21.25
N ALA A 59 -8.03 9.29 21.02
CA ALA A 59 -6.96 10.05 20.38
C ALA A 59 -7.20 10.18 18.87
N GLU A 60 -7.09 11.40 18.36
CA GLU A 60 -7.23 11.67 16.92
C GLU A 60 -6.08 11.00 16.14
N LYS A 61 -6.44 10.21 15.12
CA LYS A 61 -5.47 9.47 14.31
C LYS A 61 -4.51 10.42 13.58
N GLY A 62 -3.22 10.12 13.62
CA GLY A 62 -2.18 10.92 12.96
C GLY A 62 -1.60 12.05 13.81
N THR A 63 -2.08 12.22 15.05
CA THR A 63 -1.47 13.10 16.05
C THR A 63 -0.29 12.43 16.75
N GLU A 64 0.57 13.25 17.36
CA GLU A 64 1.69 12.78 18.18
C GLU A 64 1.21 11.91 19.36
N THR A 65 0.14 12.33 20.04
CA THR A 65 -0.51 11.57 21.13
C THR A 65 -0.98 10.18 20.68
N PHE A 66 -1.55 10.06 19.47
CA PHE A 66 -1.92 8.77 18.91
C PHE A 66 -0.68 7.88 18.65
N GLY A 67 0.42 8.49 18.20
CA GLY A 67 1.70 7.80 18.00
C GLY A 67 2.32 7.29 19.29
N GLU A 68 2.37 8.12 20.34
CA GLU A 68 2.90 7.78 21.66
C GLU A 68 2.11 6.64 22.31
N LEU A 69 0.77 6.72 22.29
CA LEU A 69 -0.10 5.69 22.84
C LEU A 69 0.09 4.35 22.12
N ARG A 70 0.22 4.35 20.79
CA ARG A 70 0.52 3.14 20.03
C ARG A 70 1.90 2.55 20.36
N TYR A 71 2.91 3.38 20.50
CA TYR A 71 4.26 2.94 20.84
C TYR A 71 4.32 2.37 22.26
N GLY A 72 3.79 3.09 23.24
CA GLY A 72 3.77 2.69 24.65
C GLY A 72 2.97 1.42 24.92
N LEU A 73 1.88 1.19 24.17
CA LEU A 73 1.09 -0.03 24.27
C LEU A 73 1.70 -1.23 23.54
N GLN A 74 2.90 -1.09 22.98
CA GLN A 74 3.59 -2.16 22.24
C GLN A 74 2.71 -2.83 21.19
N PHE A 75 1.79 -2.05 20.60
CA PHE A 75 0.97 -2.50 19.49
C PHE A 75 1.90 -2.74 18.33
N SER A 76 2.33 -3.99 18.22
CA SER A 76 3.52 -4.38 17.50
C SER A 76 3.25 -4.05 16.04
N SER A 77 4.05 -3.14 15.49
CA SER A 77 3.96 -2.79 14.08
C SER A 77 4.48 -3.91 13.16
N GLU A 78 4.64 -5.12 13.68
CA GLU A 78 5.08 -6.28 12.92
C GLU A 78 3.99 -6.63 11.90
N ASN A 79 4.25 -6.23 10.65
CA ASN A 79 3.42 -6.42 9.45
C ASN A 79 2.34 -5.36 9.14
N TYR A 80 2.29 -4.21 9.82
CA TYR A 80 1.35 -3.14 9.40
C TYR A 80 1.98 -2.21 8.37
N LEU A 81 1.56 -2.36 7.13
CA LEU A 81 1.60 -1.28 6.14
C LEU A 81 0.58 -0.23 6.61
N ASP A 82 1.00 0.99 6.95
CA ASP A 82 0.06 2.08 7.24
C ASP A 82 -0.55 2.59 5.92
N ALA A 83 -1.33 1.73 5.27
CA ALA A 83 -1.82 1.92 3.92
C ALA A 83 -3.14 1.19 3.70
N THR A 84 -3.91 1.70 2.75
CA THR A 84 -5.07 1.00 2.20
C THR A 84 -4.64 0.33 0.89
N ALA A 85 -5.01 -0.93 0.68
CA ALA A 85 -4.66 -1.67 -0.53
C ALA A 85 -5.93 -2.02 -1.34
N LEU A 86 -5.88 -1.79 -2.64
CA LEU A 86 -6.91 -2.14 -3.60
C LEU A 86 -6.30 -3.08 -4.65
N GLN A 87 -6.91 -4.25 -4.84
CA GLN A 87 -6.62 -5.13 -5.96
C GLN A 87 -7.74 -5.07 -6.98
N MET A 88 -7.35 -4.96 -8.25
CA MET A 88 -8.23 -5.01 -9.40
C MET A 88 -7.70 -6.04 -10.39
N ASP A 89 -8.54 -6.99 -10.76
CA ASP A 89 -8.16 -8.03 -11.72
C ASP A 89 -8.33 -7.54 -13.16
N TYR A 90 -7.47 -7.99 -14.06
CA TYR A 90 -7.61 -7.72 -15.49
C TYR A 90 -8.57 -8.73 -16.10
N LYS A 91 -9.49 -8.24 -16.94
CA LYS A 91 -10.54 -9.05 -17.56
C LYS A 91 -9.91 -10.15 -18.40
N ASP A 92 -10.45 -11.37 -18.30
CA ASP A 92 -10.03 -12.55 -19.05
C ASP A 92 -8.52 -12.85 -18.94
N SER A 93 -7.92 -12.57 -17.77
CA SER A 93 -6.49 -12.82 -17.54
C SER A 93 -6.18 -13.13 -16.07
N ASP A 94 -5.02 -13.75 -15.83
CA ASP A 94 -4.47 -13.99 -14.49
C ASP A 94 -3.63 -12.82 -13.95
N LEU A 95 -3.80 -11.64 -14.55
CA LEU A 95 -3.13 -10.41 -14.14
C LEU A 95 -3.99 -9.65 -13.15
N SER A 96 -3.33 -9.06 -12.17
CA SER A 96 -3.97 -8.17 -11.19
C SER A 96 -3.09 -6.94 -10.98
N MET A 97 -3.73 -5.78 -10.84
CA MET A 97 -3.09 -4.56 -10.34
C MET A 97 -3.38 -4.44 -8.84
N LEU A 98 -2.33 -4.33 -8.04
CA LEU A 98 -2.41 -3.96 -6.63
C LEU A 98 -1.95 -2.50 -6.48
N ILE A 99 -2.81 -1.67 -5.90
CA ILE A 99 -2.51 -0.29 -5.53
C ILE A 99 -2.42 -0.24 -4.01
N VAL A 100 -1.29 0.27 -3.51
CA VAL A 100 -1.06 0.51 -2.09
C VAL A 100 -1.02 2.01 -1.87
N LEU A 101 -2.06 2.52 -1.22
CA LEU A 101 -2.27 3.92 -0.92
C LEU A 101 -1.89 4.20 0.54
N PRO A 102 -0.77 4.87 0.83
CA PRO A 102 -0.39 5.25 2.19
C PRO A 102 -1.50 6.06 2.88
N ASN A 103 -1.77 5.80 4.16
CA ASN A 103 -2.78 6.57 4.89
C ASN A 103 -2.31 8.01 5.12
N THR A 104 -1.03 8.20 5.41
CA THR A 104 -0.37 9.50 5.59
C THR A 104 0.21 10.07 4.29
N ARG A 105 0.26 11.41 4.17
CA ARG A 105 0.69 12.10 2.94
C ARG A 105 2.17 11.91 2.58
N THR A 106 3.01 11.71 3.59
CA THR A 106 4.46 11.41 3.47
C THR A 106 4.77 9.92 3.64
N GLY A 107 3.75 9.07 3.71
CA GLY A 107 3.87 7.66 4.08
C GLY A 107 4.45 6.75 3.00
N LEU A 108 4.62 7.22 1.76
CA LEU A 108 5.06 6.37 0.64
C LEU A 108 6.43 5.75 0.91
N ARG A 109 7.42 6.53 1.36
CA ARG A 109 8.77 6.03 1.67
C ARG A 109 8.75 4.98 2.79
N HIS A 110 7.88 5.17 3.79
CA HIS A 110 7.71 4.20 4.88
C HIS A 110 7.08 2.89 4.38
N VAL A 111 6.09 3.00 3.49
CA VAL A 111 5.47 1.86 2.82
C VAL A 111 6.49 1.13 1.94
N GLU A 112 7.28 1.84 1.13
CA GLU A 112 8.33 1.27 0.27
C GLU A 112 9.38 0.49 1.08
N ASN A 113 9.88 1.08 2.17
CA ASN A 113 10.84 0.40 3.05
C ASN A 113 10.23 -0.86 3.69
N LYS A 114 8.96 -0.83 4.08
CA LYS A 114 8.26 -2.00 4.62
C LYS A 114 7.94 -3.05 3.56
N LEU A 115 7.70 -2.65 2.32
CA LEU A 115 7.47 -3.58 1.21
C LEU A 115 8.73 -4.38 0.88
N GLN A 116 9.94 -3.86 1.13
CA GLN A 116 11.18 -4.63 0.97
C GLN A 116 11.23 -5.89 1.86
N SER A 117 10.63 -5.83 3.06
CA SER A 117 10.59 -6.95 4.01
C SER A 117 9.25 -7.70 4.05
N THR A 118 8.24 -7.22 3.31
CA THR A 118 6.88 -7.79 3.32
C THR A 118 6.53 -8.43 1.98
N SER A 119 6.26 -9.74 1.97
CA SER A 119 5.82 -10.43 0.76
C SER A 119 4.44 -9.95 0.31
N LEU A 120 4.27 -9.70 -1.00
CA LEU A 120 3.00 -9.29 -1.59
C LEU A 120 1.86 -10.29 -1.30
N LYS A 121 2.16 -11.59 -1.19
CA LYS A 121 1.19 -12.63 -0.80
C LYS A 121 0.53 -12.34 0.56
N LYS A 122 1.29 -11.78 1.51
CA LYS A 122 0.72 -11.40 2.82
C LYS A 122 -0.30 -10.29 2.66
N ILE A 123 -0.03 -9.31 1.81
CA ILE A 123 -0.94 -8.19 1.55
C ILE A 123 -2.20 -8.69 0.83
N THR A 124 -2.05 -9.51 -0.21
CA THR A 124 -3.19 -10.04 -0.97
C THR A 124 -4.10 -10.94 -0.14
N ASN A 125 -3.54 -11.71 0.80
CA ASN A 125 -4.31 -12.56 1.71
C ASN A 125 -5.18 -11.78 2.70
N LEU A 126 -4.83 -10.51 2.96
CA LEU A 126 -5.62 -9.63 3.83
C LEU A 126 -6.77 -8.93 3.08
N LEU A 127 -6.82 -9.02 1.74
CA LEU A 127 -7.86 -8.37 0.95
C LEU A 127 -9.15 -9.18 1.00
N THR A 128 -10.27 -8.49 1.26
CA THR A 128 -11.61 -9.08 1.21
C THR A 128 -12.39 -8.48 0.03
N GLU A 129 -13.17 -9.32 -0.66
CA GLU A 129 -14.12 -8.83 -1.66
C GLU A 129 -15.18 -7.98 -0.99
N THR A 130 -15.23 -6.69 -1.34
CA THR A 130 -16.21 -5.75 -0.82
C THR A 130 -16.57 -4.71 -1.87
N PRO A 131 -17.82 -4.21 -1.89
CA PRO A 131 -18.20 -3.11 -2.77
C PRO A 131 -17.47 -1.82 -2.37
N VAL A 132 -16.62 -1.34 -3.28
CA VAL A 132 -15.80 -0.14 -3.08
C VAL A 132 -16.01 0.85 -4.22
N ASP A 133 -16.24 2.11 -3.84
CA ASP A 133 -16.20 3.28 -4.71
C ASP A 133 -14.73 3.70 -4.94
N VAL A 134 -14.27 3.57 -6.17
CA VAL A 134 -12.85 3.68 -6.54
C VAL A 134 -12.65 4.91 -7.42
N LYS A 135 -11.72 5.78 -7.05
CA LYS A 135 -11.22 6.88 -7.89
C LYS A 135 -9.71 6.78 -8.02
N ILE A 136 -9.24 6.50 -9.22
CA ILE A 136 -7.82 6.41 -9.55
C ILE A 136 -7.56 7.41 -10.68
N PRO A 137 -6.51 8.25 -10.59
CA PRO A 137 -6.20 9.17 -11.66
C PRO A 137 -5.78 8.41 -12.92
N LYS A 138 -6.18 8.94 -14.09
CA LYS A 138 -5.52 8.56 -15.34
C LYS A 138 -4.07 9.03 -15.27
N PHE A 139 -3.12 8.17 -15.61
CA PHE A 139 -1.73 8.57 -15.66
C PHE A 139 -0.98 7.81 -16.75
N LYS A 140 0.06 8.45 -17.26
CA LYS A 140 1.07 7.85 -18.12
C LYS A 140 2.39 7.98 -17.39
N ALA A 141 3.16 6.90 -17.32
CA ALA A 141 4.50 6.92 -16.78
C ALA A 141 5.44 6.20 -17.76
N GLU A 142 6.50 6.89 -18.12
CA GLU A 142 7.63 6.34 -18.89
C GLU A 142 8.86 6.43 -18.01
N PHE A 143 9.62 5.34 -17.95
CA PHE A 143 10.86 5.26 -17.20
C PHE A 143 11.93 4.62 -18.07
N GLU A 144 13.08 5.27 -18.16
CA GLU A 144 14.25 4.79 -18.88
C GLU A 144 15.49 5.01 -18.01
N GLN A 145 16.25 3.95 -17.77
CA GLN A 145 17.42 3.98 -16.90
C GLN A 145 18.45 2.94 -17.33
N GLU A 146 19.71 3.37 -17.32
CA GLU A 146 20.86 2.48 -17.41
C GLU A 146 21.15 1.91 -16.01
N LEU A 147 21.06 0.58 -15.87
CA LEU A 147 21.02 -0.14 -14.61
C LEU A 147 22.40 -0.66 -14.16
N SER A 148 23.46 -0.55 -14.96
CA SER A 148 24.78 -1.06 -14.55
C SER A 148 25.29 -0.43 -13.25
N PRO A 149 25.19 0.90 -13.02
CA PRO A 149 25.53 1.52 -11.74
C PRO A 149 24.73 0.94 -10.57
N VAL A 150 23.43 0.68 -10.79
CA VAL A 150 22.56 0.12 -9.75
C VAL A 150 22.99 -1.31 -9.41
N PHE A 151 23.25 -2.15 -10.40
CA PHE A 151 23.74 -3.52 -10.20
C PHE A 151 25.10 -3.53 -9.49
N GLN A 152 25.99 -2.60 -9.82
CA GLN A 152 27.28 -2.47 -9.15
C GLN A 152 27.15 -2.07 -7.68
N VAL A 153 26.23 -1.16 -7.34
CA VAL A 153 25.90 -0.79 -5.95
C VAL A 153 25.35 -2.00 -5.18
N LEU A 154 24.56 -2.84 -5.85
CA LEU A 154 24.04 -4.10 -5.29
C LEU A 154 25.11 -5.21 -5.16
N GLY A 155 26.36 -4.95 -5.55
CA GLY A 155 27.47 -5.88 -5.43
C GLY A 155 27.74 -6.73 -6.68
N ILE A 156 26.92 -6.59 -7.73
CA ILE A 156 27.10 -7.28 -9.00
C ILE A 156 28.05 -6.46 -9.86
N LYS A 157 29.36 -6.71 -9.74
CA LYS A 157 30.40 -5.90 -10.42
C LYS A 157 31.18 -6.67 -11.48
N ARG A 158 31.47 -7.94 -11.22
CA ARG A 158 32.36 -8.78 -12.05
C ARG A 158 31.83 -9.00 -13.47
N ILE A 159 30.51 -9.00 -13.67
CA ILE A 159 29.90 -9.17 -15.00
C ILE A 159 30.23 -8.00 -15.95
N PHE A 160 30.62 -6.84 -15.41
CA PHE A 160 30.96 -5.64 -16.18
C PHE A 160 32.48 -5.51 -16.43
N SER A 161 33.31 -6.40 -15.89
CA SER A 161 34.76 -6.36 -16.07
C SER A 161 35.23 -7.39 -17.11
N ASN A 162 36.51 -7.32 -17.47
CA ASN A 162 37.13 -8.31 -18.35
C ASN A 162 37.31 -9.68 -17.69
N ASP A 163 37.04 -9.79 -16.38
CA ASP A 163 37.09 -11.05 -15.62
C ASP A 163 35.71 -11.74 -15.55
N ALA A 164 34.76 -11.31 -16.38
CA ALA A 164 33.42 -11.87 -16.43
C ALA A 164 33.45 -13.30 -17.01
N GLU A 165 32.91 -14.25 -16.25
CA GLU A 165 32.88 -15.67 -16.63
C GLU A 165 31.54 -16.02 -17.30
N LEU A 166 31.22 -15.35 -18.41
CA LEU A 166 29.95 -15.47 -19.13
C LEU A 166 30.00 -16.38 -20.38
N GLY A 167 31.05 -17.19 -20.53
CA GLY A 167 31.29 -18.00 -21.74
C GLY A 167 30.18 -19.00 -22.08
N LYS A 168 29.31 -19.38 -21.14
CA LYS A 168 28.16 -20.28 -21.41
C LYS A 168 27.02 -19.61 -22.20
N ILE A 169 27.06 -18.28 -22.39
CA ILE A 169 26.04 -17.54 -23.15
C ILE A 169 26.30 -17.65 -24.66
N ILE A 170 27.55 -17.85 -25.06
CA ILE A 170 27.99 -17.91 -26.46
C ILE A 170 28.57 -19.28 -26.77
N THR A 171 28.68 -19.60 -28.06
CA THR A 171 29.24 -20.87 -28.55
C THR A 171 30.75 -20.76 -28.85
N THR A 172 31.30 -19.56 -28.90
CA THR A 172 32.74 -19.32 -29.10
C THR A 172 33.46 -19.16 -27.76
N ASP A 173 34.77 -19.41 -27.72
CA ASP A 173 35.61 -19.28 -26.51
C ASP A 173 36.06 -17.82 -26.24
N ASP A 174 35.41 -16.85 -26.86
CA ASP A 174 35.76 -15.44 -26.70
C ASP A 174 35.36 -14.93 -25.30
N PRO A 175 36.18 -14.09 -24.64
CA PRO A 175 35.80 -13.48 -23.38
C PRO A 175 34.64 -12.49 -23.60
N VAL A 176 33.55 -12.66 -22.84
CA VAL A 176 32.34 -11.82 -22.92
C VAL A 176 32.07 -11.16 -21.58
N ASN A 177 31.76 -9.87 -21.63
CA ASN A 177 31.29 -9.08 -20.50
C ASN A 177 30.00 -8.33 -20.85
N VAL A 178 29.36 -7.78 -19.83
CA VAL A 178 28.20 -6.89 -19.99
C VAL A 178 28.74 -5.47 -20.06
N SER A 179 28.47 -4.75 -21.15
CA SER A 179 28.86 -3.36 -21.31
C SER A 179 27.87 -2.38 -20.66
N GLN A 180 26.58 -2.63 -20.83
CA GLN A 180 25.49 -1.80 -20.31
C GLN A 180 24.20 -2.61 -20.14
N ILE A 181 23.33 -2.18 -19.23
CA ILE A 181 22.00 -2.75 -19.04
C ILE A 181 20.99 -1.61 -19.16
N LEU A 182 20.24 -1.57 -20.25
CA LEU A 182 19.23 -0.54 -20.48
C LEU A 182 17.84 -1.09 -20.15
N HIS A 183 17.11 -0.41 -19.26
CA HIS A 183 15.74 -0.72 -18.95
C HIS A 183 14.83 0.44 -19.33
N LYS A 184 13.82 0.15 -20.15
CA LYS A 184 12.78 1.09 -20.54
C LYS A 184 11.41 0.45 -20.30
N ALA A 185 10.53 1.17 -19.62
CA ALA A 185 9.18 0.73 -19.32
C ALA A 185 8.19 1.87 -19.54
N TYR A 186 7.00 1.51 -20.03
CA TYR A 186 5.89 2.42 -20.24
C TYR A 186 4.62 1.82 -19.67
N ILE A 187 3.84 2.65 -18.97
CA ILE A 187 2.50 2.29 -18.50
C ILE A 187 1.55 3.46 -18.75
N GLU A 188 0.36 3.13 -19.25
CA GLU A 188 -0.77 4.03 -19.35
C GLU A 188 -1.96 3.41 -18.63
N VAL A 189 -2.47 4.10 -17.62
CA VAL A 189 -3.68 3.73 -16.90
C VAL A 189 -4.79 4.69 -17.31
N ASN A 190 -5.85 4.12 -17.91
CA ASN A 190 -7.02 4.85 -18.38
C ASN A 190 -8.32 4.23 -17.85
N GLU A 191 -9.45 4.90 -18.09
CA GLU A 191 -10.79 4.43 -17.71
C GLU A 191 -11.33 3.30 -18.60
N LEU A 192 -10.73 3.06 -19.78
CA LEU A 192 -11.18 2.05 -20.76
C LEU A 192 -10.75 0.61 -20.41
N GLY A 193 -10.12 0.42 -19.25
CA GLY A 193 -10.17 -0.86 -18.58
C GLY A 193 -11.56 -1.20 -18.02
N SER A 194 -12.58 -0.33 -18.09
CA SER A 194 -13.79 -0.41 -17.26
C SER A 194 -15.06 0.07 -17.98
N GLU A 195 -15.63 -0.78 -18.84
CA GLU A 195 -17.04 -0.62 -19.27
C GLU A 195 -17.98 -1.30 -18.26
N ALA A 196 -18.88 -0.49 -17.70
CA ALA A 196 -20.18 -0.81 -17.12
C ALA A 196 -20.42 -2.21 -16.51
N ALA A 197 -20.51 -2.27 -15.18
CA ALA A 197 -21.34 -3.28 -14.50
C ALA A 197 -21.88 -2.73 -13.17
N ALA A 198 -22.62 -1.62 -13.24
CA ALA A 198 -23.70 -1.42 -12.28
C ALA A 198 -24.78 -2.45 -12.63
N ALA A 199 -24.74 -3.63 -12.01
CA ALA A 199 -25.77 -4.65 -12.17
C ALA A 199 -26.15 -5.21 -10.79
N THR A 200 -27.16 -4.58 -10.21
CA THR A 200 -28.23 -5.21 -9.42
C THR A 200 -27.80 -6.33 -8.46
N ALA A 201 -27.37 -5.96 -7.25
CA ALA A 201 -27.32 -6.90 -6.14
C ALA A 201 -28.76 -7.17 -5.64
N MET A 202 -29.19 -8.44 -5.71
CA MET A 202 -30.49 -8.91 -5.22
C MET A 202 -30.76 -8.41 -3.80
N ILE A 203 -31.80 -7.58 -3.64
CA ILE A 203 -32.36 -7.26 -2.33
C ILE A 203 -33.15 -8.50 -1.88
N VAL A 204 -32.51 -9.34 -1.06
CA VAL A 204 -33.25 -10.33 -0.26
C VAL A 204 -34.04 -9.55 0.77
N MET A 205 -35.35 -9.40 0.56
CA MET A 205 -36.24 -8.83 1.57
C MET A 205 -36.39 -9.83 2.73
N VAL A 206 -35.54 -9.69 3.73
CA VAL A 206 -35.84 -10.21 5.07
C VAL A 206 -36.94 -9.33 5.65
N ARG A 207 -38.00 -9.92 6.20
CA ARG A 207 -39.25 -9.25 6.66
C ARG A 207 -39.07 -8.37 7.93
N SER A 208 -38.04 -7.55 7.99
CA SER A 208 -37.78 -6.62 9.10
C SER A 208 -37.17 -5.33 8.56
N MET A 209 -37.39 -4.21 9.25
CA MET A 209 -37.01 -2.83 8.87
C MET A 209 -35.86 -2.74 7.85
N PRO A 210 -36.05 -2.08 6.69
CA PRO A 210 -34.97 -1.90 5.73
C PRO A 210 -33.87 -1.04 6.37
N LEU A 211 -32.80 -1.67 6.85
CA LEU A 211 -31.56 -0.96 7.07
C LEU A 211 -31.13 -0.38 5.72
N PRO A 212 -30.81 0.93 5.62
CA PRO A 212 -30.22 1.45 4.41
C PRO A 212 -28.96 0.62 4.11
N PRO A 213 -28.73 0.21 2.84
CA PRO A 213 -27.56 -0.58 2.49
C PRO A 213 -26.31 0.14 2.99
N PRO A 214 -25.33 -0.60 3.57
CA PRO A 214 -24.10 0.01 4.05
C PRO A 214 -23.46 0.79 2.89
N LYS A 215 -23.08 2.05 3.15
CA LYS A 215 -22.41 2.88 2.14
C LYS A 215 -21.17 2.14 1.65
N PRO A 216 -20.91 2.10 0.33
CA PRO A 216 -19.72 1.44 -0.20
C PRO A 216 -18.47 2.12 0.39
N LYS A 217 -17.44 1.32 0.65
CA LYS A 217 -16.17 1.85 1.15
C LYS A 217 -15.53 2.70 0.06
N GLN A 218 -14.80 3.75 0.42
CA GLN A 218 -14.19 4.66 -0.56
C GLN A 218 -12.67 4.41 -0.66
N PHE A 219 -12.17 4.30 -1.89
CA PHE A 219 -10.75 4.22 -2.22
C PHE A 219 -10.41 5.29 -3.25
N TYR A 220 -9.89 6.43 -2.80
CA TYR A 220 -9.52 7.54 -3.67
C TYR A 220 -8.00 7.73 -3.66
N ALA A 221 -7.36 7.38 -4.77
CA ALA A 221 -5.91 7.50 -4.96
C ALA A 221 -5.51 8.94 -5.35
N ASN A 222 -5.83 9.91 -4.49
CA ASN A 222 -5.63 11.34 -4.71
C ASN A 222 -4.29 11.91 -4.18
N LYS A 223 -3.35 11.04 -3.85
CA LYS A 223 -2.04 11.35 -3.28
C LYS A 223 -1.03 10.31 -3.77
N GLN A 224 0.22 10.42 -3.33
CA GLN A 224 1.26 9.51 -3.77
C GLN A 224 0.94 8.07 -3.37
N PHE A 225 1.07 7.13 -4.31
CA PHE A 225 0.79 5.72 -4.08
C PHE A 225 1.78 4.82 -4.80
N TYR A 226 1.95 3.61 -4.27
CA TYR A 226 2.67 2.52 -4.93
C TYR A 226 1.68 1.66 -5.71
N TYR A 227 2.09 1.14 -6.86
CA TYR A 227 1.32 0.15 -7.61
C TYR A 227 2.23 -0.96 -8.11
N THR A 228 1.64 -2.14 -8.30
CA THR A 228 2.30 -3.24 -8.96
C THR A 228 1.30 -4.05 -9.78
N ILE A 229 1.73 -4.51 -10.95
CA ILE A 229 1.02 -5.47 -11.76
C ILE A 229 1.71 -6.81 -11.57
N PHE A 230 0.97 -7.83 -11.21
CA PHE A 230 1.50 -9.15 -10.96
C PHE A 230 0.65 -10.23 -11.61
N HIS A 231 1.30 -11.33 -11.97
CA HIS A 231 0.65 -12.56 -12.39
C HIS A 231 0.47 -13.47 -11.18
N ARG A 232 -0.70 -14.12 -11.05
CA ARG A 232 -1.02 -14.98 -9.89
C ARG A 232 0.03 -16.07 -9.63
N SER A 233 0.64 -16.64 -10.68
CA SER A 233 1.70 -17.66 -10.58
C SER A 233 3.14 -17.15 -10.76
N HIS A 234 3.37 -16.07 -11.52
CA HIS A 234 4.72 -15.64 -11.93
C HIS A 234 5.26 -14.45 -11.12
N GLY A 235 4.44 -13.84 -10.25
CA GLY A 235 4.86 -12.73 -9.40
C GLY A 235 4.81 -11.37 -10.09
N HIS A 236 5.62 -10.42 -9.63
CA HIS A 236 5.60 -9.04 -10.10
C HIS A 236 6.08 -8.93 -11.54
N LEU A 237 5.29 -8.27 -12.38
CA LEU A 237 5.65 -7.93 -13.75
C LEU A 237 6.05 -6.46 -13.87
N PHE A 238 5.30 -5.58 -13.20
CA PHE A 238 5.58 -4.15 -13.13
C PHE A 238 5.42 -3.67 -11.69
N ALA A 239 6.24 -2.70 -11.31
CA ALA A 239 6.13 -2.01 -10.04
C ALA A 239 6.54 -0.55 -10.22
N GLY A 240 5.88 0.35 -9.51
CA GLY A 240 6.21 1.76 -9.57
C GLY A 240 5.45 2.56 -8.54
N ASN A 241 5.72 3.84 -8.51
CA ASN A 241 5.06 4.81 -7.66
C ASN A 241 4.57 5.99 -8.50
N VAL A 242 3.51 6.64 -8.02
CA VAL A 242 2.98 7.87 -8.61
C VAL A 242 3.23 8.99 -7.60
N VAL A 243 4.11 9.94 -7.93
CA VAL A 243 4.58 11.01 -7.00
C VAL A 243 3.87 12.36 -7.22
N THR A 244 3.05 12.48 -8.29
CA THR A 244 2.14 13.57 -8.71
C THR A 244 2.71 14.85 -9.34
N GLN A 245 2.01 15.37 -10.36
CA GLN A 245 1.32 16.68 -10.32
C GLN A 245 -0.04 16.56 -11.03
N PHE A 246 -1.13 16.85 -10.33
CA PHE A 246 -2.45 17.02 -10.94
C PHE A 246 -2.45 18.39 -11.62
N SER A 247 -2.28 18.46 -12.94
CA SER A 247 -2.64 19.69 -13.65
C SER A 247 -4.16 19.81 -13.63
N ALA A 248 -4.67 20.88 -13.03
CA ALA A 248 -6.05 21.27 -13.26
C ALA A 248 -6.25 21.45 -14.78
N PRO A 249 -7.40 21.06 -15.35
CA PRO A 249 -7.68 21.39 -16.74
C PRO A 249 -7.58 22.91 -16.87
N ALA A 250 -6.81 23.37 -17.86
CA ALA A 250 -6.69 24.79 -18.17
C ALA A 250 -8.11 25.36 -18.33
N VAL A 251 -8.47 26.31 -17.46
CA VAL A 251 -9.66 27.13 -17.65
C VAL A 251 -9.45 27.84 -18.99
N PRO A 252 -10.33 27.67 -19.99
CA PRO A 252 -10.25 28.46 -21.20
C PRO A 252 -10.36 29.92 -20.79
N SER A 253 -9.37 30.74 -21.14
CA SER A 253 -9.50 32.19 -21.04
C SER A 253 -10.59 32.59 -22.03
N ASP A 254 -11.80 32.86 -21.51
CA ASP A 254 -12.89 33.42 -22.29
C ASP A 254 -12.41 34.70 -22.98
N GLU A 255 -12.54 34.70 -24.30
CA GLU A 255 -12.43 35.88 -25.12
C GLU A 255 -13.55 36.88 -24.78
N SER A 256 -13.13 38.14 -24.70
CA SER A 256 -13.91 39.36 -24.95
C SER A 256 -15.00 39.76 -23.94
N CYS A 257 -14.71 40.85 -23.22
CA CYS A 257 -15.72 41.91 -23.08
C CYS A 257 -15.02 43.27 -23.16
N SER A 258 -14.88 43.76 -24.39
CA SER A 258 -14.51 45.14 -24.69
C SER A 258 -15.74 46.01 -24.44
N CYS A 259 -15.75 46.78 -23.35
CA CYS A 259 -16.61 47.94 -23.25
C CYS A 259 -15.85 49.14 -23.80
N GLU A 260 -16.11 49.49 -25.07
CA GLU A 260 -15.75 50.79 -25.62
C GLU A 260 -16.49 51.88 -24.84
N LYS A 261 -15.72 52.87 -24.37
CA LYS A 261 -16.24 54.16 -23.95
C LYS A 261 -16.45 55.02 -25.19
N ASN A 262 -17.69 55.39 -25.47
CA ASN A 262 -18.10 56.74 -25.88
C ASN A 262 -19.62 56.88 -25.79
#